data_AF-A0A355G5C4-F1
#
_entry.id   AF-A0A355G5C4-F1
#
_cell.length_a   1.000
_cell.length_b   1.000
_cell.length_c   1.000
_cell.angle_alpha   90.00
_cell.angle_beta   90.00
_cell.angle_gamma   90.00
#
_symmetry.space_group_name_H-M   'P 1'
#
loop_
_entity.id
_entity.type
_entity.pdbx_description
1 polymer ?
#
loop_
_entity_poly.entity_id
_entity_poly.type
_entity_poly.pdbx_seq_one_letter_code
_entity_poly.pdbx_strand_id
1 'polypeptide(L)'
;MNLRPLFPVTLCTLLLACCPGCGSADAPQEPVTVDLGGSGVDLGAGEPLEMEDSNSTPAKSNNKPARRFEPITLGSNSSTPGTQADVPDEQKFDNVLEALKPLQIMLGDWGGITFKKTDGFSSVETLDWVWDLQTNPQQPALVMQADKSRYYENARLTYLADKQKYQLTITNKAGDKQVYEGEFSVPVEKVPGDDDPNVMHSTYKLSLALVDPPDEKKHAQIILNQQNNNRYLFELYDLRGDSYARVDTITTRRKGTSFAKSDSDYGDKTCVISGGLGTTQVNYQGKSFWVCCSGCRKAFDADPEKWIAKHEANKKKTMNQ
;
A
#
# COMPACT_ATOMS: atom_id res chain seq x y z
N MET A 1 -10.04 21.58 70.36
CA MET A 1 -9.59 22.99 70.25
C MET A 1 -9.28 23.20 68.76
N ASN A 2 -10.19 23.71 67.92
CA ASN A 2 -10.60 25.13 67.73
C ASN A 2 -9.36 26.04 67.60
N LEU A 3 -9.12 26.85 66.55
CA LEU A 3 -10.00 27.64 65.70
C LEU A 3 -9.37 27.92 64.30
N ARG A 4 -10.25 28.19 63.32
CA ARG A 4 -9.99 28.90 62.03
C ARG A 4 -9.90 30.43 62.22
N PRO A 5 -9.41 31.16 61.20
CA PRO A 5 -10.16 32.32 60.65
C PRO A 5 -10.22 32.23 59.10
N LEU A 6 -11.35 32.37 58.38
CA LEU A 6 -12.28 33.50 58.12
C LEU A 6 -11.74 34.60 57.18
N PHE A 7 -12.37 34.68 56.00
CA PHE A 7 -12.25 35.64 54.89
C PHE A 7 -12.61 37.10 55.27
N PRO A 8 -12.37 38.06 54.36
CA PRO A 8 -13.55 38.62 53.69
C PRO A 8 -13.42 38.81 52.17
N VAL A 9 -14.57 38.67 51.54
CA VAL A 9 -14.95 38.98 50.16
C VAL A 9 -15.09 40.51 50.01
N THR A 10 -14.63 41.07 48.89
CA THR A 10 -14.99 42.45 48.51
C THR A 10 -15.71 42.44 47.16
N LEU A 11 -16.99 42.78 47.25
CA LEU A 11 -17.96 43.00 46.18
C LEU A 11 -17.78 44.45 45.68
N CYS A 12 -17.69 44.67 44.37
CA CYS A 12 -17.89 46.01 43.82
C CYS A 12 -18.79 45.95 42.58
N THR A 13 -19.94 46.59 42.73
CA THR A 13 -21.11 46.62 41.87
C THR A 13 -21.00 47.74 40.82
N LEU A 14 -21.47 47.40 39.61
CA LEU A 14 -22.19 48.19 38.58
C LEU A 14 -22.04 49.72 38.49
N LEU A 15 -21.79 50.19 37.26
CA LEU A 15 -22.42 51.40 36.70
C LEU A 15 -22.92 51.11 35.29
N LEU A 16 -24.25 51.00 35.18
CA LEU A 16 -25.05 51.04 33.95
C LEU A 16 -25.22 52.51 33.52
N ALA A 17 -25.09 52.80 32.22
CA ALA A 17 -25.64 53.99 31.58
C ALA A 17 -26.56 53.58 30.42
N CYS A 18 -27.73 54.21 30.41
CA CYS A 18 -28.95 53.82 29.68
C CYS A 18 -29.11 54.45 28.29
N CYS A 19 -29.64 53.64 27.35
CA CYS A 19 -30.73 53.90 26.38
C CYS A 19 -30.57 54.96 25.25
N PRO A 20 -31.43 54.96 24.18
CA PRO A 20 -32.28 53.91 23.57
C PRO A 20 -32.22 53.87 22.00
N GLY A 21 -32.88 52.91 21.35
CA GLY A 21 -33.53 53.18 20.05
C GLY A 21 -33.50 52.06 19.00
N CYS A 22 -34.70 51.50 18.71
CA CYS A 22 -35.05 50.47 17.73
C CYS A 22 -34.66 50.74 16.26
N GLY A 23 -34.59 49.68 15.44
CA GLY A 23 -34.96 49.73 14.02
C GLY A 23 -34.40 48.60 13.16
N SER A 24 -35.23 47.62 12.84
CA SER A 24 -35.00 46.53 11.88
C SER A 24 -34.79 47.04 10.43
N ALA A 25 -33.90 46.39 9.65
CA ALA A 25 -34.11 46.10 8.22
C ALA A 25 -32.94 45.26 7.66
N ASP A 26 -33.28 44.08 7.14
CA ASP A 26 -32.48 43.28 6.20
C ASP A 26 -32.23 44.04 4.89
N ALA A 27 -31.01 43.99 4.36
CA ALA A 27 -30.66 44.23 2.95
C ALA A 27 -29.19 43.84 2.67
N PRO A 28 -28.82 43.53 1.41
CA PRO A 28 -28.17 42.25 1.07
C PRO A 28 -26.67 42.38 0.78
N GLN A 29 -25.94 41.26 0.96
CA GLN A 29 -24.59 41.10 0.43
C GLN A 29 -24.64 40.84 -1.08
N GLU A 30 -23.91 41.65 -1.84
CA GLU A 30 -23.73 41.51 -3.28
C GLU A 30 -22.94 40.23 -3.63
N PRO A 31 -23.40 39.42 -4.61
CA PRO A 31 -22.63 38.32 -5.16
C PRO A 31 -21.66 38.81 -6.25
N VAL A 32 -20.36 38.52 -6.06
CA VAL A 32 -19.34 38.72 -7.09
C VAL A 32 -19.43 37.57 -8.10
N THR A 33 -19.70 37.91 -9.36
CA THR A 33 -19.80 36.98 -10.49
C THR A 33 -18.43 36.64 -11.07
N VAL A 34 -18.21 35.37 -11.38
CA VAL A 34 -17.22 34.93 -12.36
C VAL A 34 -17.93 34.09 -13.41
N ASP A 35 -17.86 34.59 -14.63
CA ASP A 35 -18.43 34.06 -15.86
C ASP A 35 -17.65 32.81 -16.32
N LEU A 36 -18.36 31.70 -16.48
CA LEU A 36 -17.88 30.51 -17.17
C LEU A 36 -18.77 30.31 -18.40
N GLY A 37 -18.41 31.01 -19.47
CA GLY A 37 -18.94 30.75 -20.81
C GLY A 37 -18.65 29.31 -21.24
N GLY A 38 -19.70 28.59 -21.58
CA GLY A 38 -19.62 27.20 -22.03
C GLY A 38 -20.98 26.67 -22.46
N SER A 39 -21.35 27.06 -23.69
CA SER A 39 -22.45 26.59 -24.55
C SER A 39 -23.29 25.41 -24.05
N GLY A 40 -24.59 25.69 -23.90
CA GLY A 40 -25.62 24.69 -23.69
C GLY A 40 -25.73 23.72 -24.86
N VAL A 41 -25.90 22.45 -24.50
CA VAL A 41 -26.49 21.44 -25.37
C VAL A 41 -27.82 21.03 -24.75
N ASP A 42 -28.84 21.18 -25.58
CA ASP A 42 -30.26 20.91 -25.35
C ASP A 42 -30.50 19.41 -25.15
N LEU A 43 -31.05 19.03 -23.99
CA LEU A 43 -31.54 17.68 -23.72
C LEU A 43 -33.06 17.75 -23.59
N GLY A 44 -33.71 17.58 -24.74
CA GLY A 44 -35.16 17.48 -24.85
C GLY A 44 -35.73 16.31 -24.05
N ALA A 45 -36.85 16.60 -23.39
CA ALA A 45 -37.66 15.67 -22.62
C ALA A 45 -38.32 14.61 -23.52
N GLY A 46 -38.34 13.37 -23.04
CA GLY A 46 -39.16 12.28 -23.56
C GLY A 46 -39.59 11.39 -22.39
N GLU A 47 -40.88 11.44 -22.09
CA GLU A 47 -41.58 10.63 -21.08
C GLU A 47 -41.73 9.15 -21.48
N PRO A 48 -42.11 8.26 -20.54
CA PRO A 48 -41.80 6.83 -20.57
C PRO A 48 -42.89 6.00 -21.26
N LEU A 49 -42.49 4.90 -21.90
CA LEU A 49 -43.41 3.84 -22.34
C LEU A 49 -42.89 2.47 -21.90
N GLU A 50 -43.65 1.91 -20.97
CA GLU A 50 -44.18 0.55 -20.86
C GLU A 50 -43.35 -0.69 -21.24
N MET A 51 -43.50 -1.67 -20.34
CA MET A 51 -43.05 -3.05 -20.36
C MET A 51 -43.70 -3.85 -21.50
N GLU A 52 -42.99 -4.82 -22.06
CA GLU A 52 -43.52 -6.18 -22.23
C GLU A 52 -42.43 -7.22 -22.59
N ASP A 53 -42.69 -8.44 -22.13
CA ASP A 53 -41.94 -9.70 -22.23
C ASP A 53 -41.52 -10.10 -23.65
N SER A 54 -40.38 -10.80 -23.78
CA SER A 54 -40.33 -12.16 -24.34
C SER A 54 -38.91 -12.74 -24.50
N ASN A 55 -38.65 -13.77 -23.70
CA ASN A 55 -37.98 -15.04 -24.04
C ASN A 55 -36.98 -15.08 -25.23
N SER A 56 -35.68 -15.25 -24.94
CA SER A 56 -34.76 -16.02 -25.80
C SER A 56 -33.54 -16.54 -25.03
N THR A 57 -33.25 -17.83 -25.21
CA THR A 57 -32.06 -18.58 -24.72
C THR A 57 -31.29 -19.05 -25.97
N PRO A 58 -30.00 -19.46 -25.93
CA PRO A 58 -28.81 -18.88 -25.31
C PRO A 58 -27.71 -18.58 -26.36
N ALA A 59 -26.84 -17.59 -26.14
CA ALA A 59 -25.61 -17.43 -26.92
C ALA A 59 -24.37 -17.24 -26.03
N LYS A 60 -23.48 -18.22 -26.16
CA LYS A 60 -22.13 -18.42 -25.61
C LYS A 60 -21.38 -17.13 -25.24
N SER A 61 -21.12 -16.96 -23.94
CA SER A 61 -20.03 -16.10 -23.45
C SER A 61 -18.74 -16.92 -23.38
N ASN A 62 -17.77 -16.56 -24.23
CA ASN A 62 -16.39 -17.04 -24.15
C ASN A 62 -15.70 -16.38 -22.96
N ASN A 63 -15.86 -16.97 -21.78
CA ASN A 63 -15.11 -16.59 -20.60
C ASN A 63 -13.77 -17.34 -20.60
N LYS A 64 -12.68 -16.61 -20.84
CA LYS A 64 -11.30 -17.14 -20.77
C LYS A 64 -10.99 -17.45 -19.30
N PRO A 65 -10.67 -18.71 -18.92
CA PRO A 65 -10.51 -19.05 -17.51
C PRO A 65 -9.21 -18.45 -16.95
N ALA A 66 -9.32 -17.86 -15.76
CA ALA A 66 -8.18 -17.47 -14.93
C ALA A 66 -7.26 -18.68 -14.71
N ARG A 67 -5.95 -18.48 -14.92
CA ARG A 67 -4.94 -19.54 -14.76
C ARG A 67 -4.88 -19.96 -13.29
N ARG A 68 -5.54 -21.07 -12.98
CA ARG A 68 -5.34 -21.84 -11.75
C ARG A 68 -3.96 -22.49 -11.85
N PHE A 69 -3.07 -22.19 -10.91
CA PHE A 69 -1.80 -22.91 -10.77
C PHE A 69 -2.12 -24.32 -10.29
N GLU A 70 -2.09 -25.28 -11.22
CA GLU A 70 -2.10 -26.70 -10.89
C GLU A 70 -0.64 -27.21 -10.80
N PRO A 71 -0.32 -28.11 -9.87
CA PRO A 71 1.00 -28.71 -9.81
C PRO A 71 1.22 -29.59 -11.04
N ILE A 72 2.35 -29.40 -11.73
CA ILE A 72 2.80 -30.29 -12.80
C ILE A 72 3.04 -31.68 -12.19
N THR A 73 2.18 -32.64 -12.54
CA THR A 73 2.39 -34.05 -12.25
C THR A 73 3.02 -34.71 -13.47
N LEU A 74 4.33 -34.93 -13.42
CA LEU A 74 5.02 -35.85 -14.32
C LEU A 74 5.00 -37.24 -13.65
N GLY A 75 4.11 -38.12 -14.10
CA GLY A 75 4.18 -39.56 -13.77
C GLY A 75 5.39 -40.22 -14.45
N SER A 76 5.93 -41.36 -14.02
CA SER A 76 5.55 -42.33 -12.99
C SER A 76 6.76 -43.26 -12.77
N ASN A 77 7.16 -43.52 -11.52
CA ASN A 77 7.24 -44.88 -10.93
C ASN A 77 7.95 -44.89 -9.58
N SER A 78 7.53 -45.87 -8.75
CA SER A 78 7.98 -46.23 -7.40
C SER A 78 7.52 -45.34 -6.24
N SER A 79 6.37 -45.74 -5.69
CA SER A 79 5.87 -45.48 -4.35
C SER A 79 6.94 -45.70 -3.27
N THR A 80 7.35 -44.60 -2.64
CA THR A 80 8.04 -44.57 -1.34
C THR A 80 7.38 -43.44 -0.54
N PRO A 81 7.16 -43.55 0.80
CA PRO A 81 6.52 -42.50 1.58
C PRO A 81 7.29 -41.19 1.44
N GLY A 82 6.65 -40.19 0.83
CA GLY A 82 7.28 -38.95 0.39
C GLY A 82 7.82 -38.14 1.56
N THR A 83 9.15 -38.11 1.68
CA THR A 83 9.84 -36.97 2.27
C THR A 83 9.56 -35.78 1.35
N GLN A 84 9.01 -34.67 1.86
CA GLN A 84 8.93 -33.41 1.11
C GLN A 84 10.33 -33.13 0.54
N ALA A 85 10.48 -33.22 -0.78
CA ALA A 85 11.73 -32.87 -1.44
C ALA A 85 12.01 -31.39 -1.15
N ASP A 86 13.14 -31.11 -0.50
CA ASP A 86 13.56 -29.75 -0.20
C ASP A 86 13.81 -29.01 -1.51
N VAL A 87 13.03 -27.96 -1.76
CA VAL A 87 13.14 -27.16 -2.98
C VAL A 87 14.49 -26.44 -2.97
N PRO A 88 15.25 -26.41 -4.09
CA PRO A 88 16.54 -25.72 -4.12
C PRO A 88 16.43 -24.25 -3.68
N ASP A 89 17.44 -23.76 -2.95
CA ASP A 89 17.44 -22.41 -2.36
C ASP A 89 17.22 -21.29 -3.39
N GLU A 90 17.78 -21.43 -4.59
CA GLU A 90 17.56 -20.48 -5.68
C GLU A 90 16.10 -20.44 -6.13
N GLN A 91 15.43 -21.58 -6.16
CA GLN A 91 14.02 -21.67 -6.50
C GLN A 91 13.14 -21.12 -5.36
N LYS A 92 13.52 -21.31 -4.09
CA LYS A 92 12.85 -20.64 -2.95
C LYS A 92 12.94 -19.12 -3.08
N PHE A 93 14.14 -18.59 -3.34
CA PHE A 93 14.33 -17.15 -3.58
C PHE A 93 13.43 -16.64 -4.70
N ASP A 94 13.41 -17.33 -5.85
CA ASP A 94 12.61 -16.94 -7.00
C ASP A 94 11.11 -16.93 -6.70
N ASN A 95 10.61 -17.97 -6.05
CA ASN A 95 9.20 -18.05 -5.68
C ASN A 95 8.78 -16.88 -4.78
N VAL A 96 9.61 -16.54 -3.78
CA VAL A 96 9.32 -15.42 -2.87
C VAL A 96 9.43 -14.07 -3.61
N LEU A 97 10.45 -13.90 -4.46
CA LEU A 97 10.63 -12.67 -5.24
C LEU A 97 9.45 -12.44 -6.18
N GLU A 98 9.01 -13.47 -6.92
CA GLU A 98 7.85 -13.40 -7.82
C GLU A 98 6.56 -13.04 -7.04
N ALA A 99 6.32 -13.66 -5.89
CA ALA A 99 5.16 -13.35 -5.06
C ALA A 99 5.16 -11.89 -4.55
N LEU A 100 6.33 -11.31 -4.30
CA LEU A 100 6.47 -9.94 -3.83
C LEU A 100 6.50 -8.89 -4.96
N LYS A 101 6.65 -9.28 -6.24
CA LYS A 101 6.66 -8.34 -7.37
C LYS A 101 5.47 -7.38 -7.42
N PRO A 102 4.21 -7.79 -7.17
CA PRO A 102 3.09 -6.85 -7.20
C PRO A 102 3.19 -5.76 -6.12
N LEU A 103 3.87 -6.06 -5.02
CA LEU A 103 4.10 -5.17 -3.88
C LEU A 103 5.33 -4.27 -4.08
N GLN A 104 6.13 -4.49 -5.14
CA GLN A 104 7.30 -3.66 -5.46
C GLN A 104 6.95 -2.18 -5.67
N ILE A 105 5.69 -1.88 -5.98
CA ILE A 105 5.21 -0.50 -6.04
C ILE A 105 5.38 0.24 -4.70
N MET A 106 5.52 -0.45 -3.57
CA MET A 106 5.79 0.21 -2.28
C MET A 106 7.23 0.70 -2.14
N LEU A 107 8.18 0.25 -2.97
CA LEU A 107 9.59 0.62 -2.84
C LEU A 107 9.81 2.13 -2.95
N GLY A 108 10.77 2.64 -2.17
CA GLY A 108 11.22 4.02 -2.13
C GLY A 108 10.66 4.82 -0.95
N ASP A 109 10.87 6.13 -1.03
CA ASP A 109 10.58 7.07 0.05
C ASP A 109 9.10 7.51 0.07
N TRP A 110 8.55 7.61 1.29
CA TRP A 110 7.19 8.06 1.55
C TRP A 110 7.16 9.05 2.71
N GLY A 111 6.24 10.01 2.61
CA GLY A 111 5.79 10.84 3.72
C GLY A 111 4.36 10.46 4.07
N GLY A 112 4.05 10.38 5.35
CA GLY A 112 2.68 10.10 5.80
C GLY A 112 2.23 11.02 6.92
N ILE A 113 0.92 11.03 7.15
CA ILE A 113 0.29 11.66 8.30
C ILE A 113 -0.71 10.69 8.93
N THR A 114 -0.76 10.65 10.26
CA THR A 114 -1.79 9.87 10.97
C THR A 114 -3.14 10.58 10.93
N PHE A 115 -4.21 9.81 10.79
CA PHE A 115 -5.57 10.33 10.97
C PHE A 115 -5.85 10.63 12.44
N LYS A 116 -5.42 9.72 13.33
CA LYS A 116 -5.50 9.91 14.78
C LYS A 116 -4.58 11.05 15.20
N LYS A 117 -5.17 12.01 15.94
CA LYS A 117 -4.45 13.13 16.51
C LYS A 117 -4.02 12.82 17.94
N THR A 118 -2.85 13.31 18.33
CA THR A 118 -2.36 13.33 19.71
C THR A 118 -2.07 14.77 20.07
N ASP A 119 -2.61 15.23 21.20
CA ASP A 119 -2.51 16.64 21.63
C ASP A 119 -2.94 17.65 20.56
N GLY A 120 -3.94 17.27 19.75
CA GLY A 120 -4.49 18.10 18.66
C GLY A 120 -3.75 18.00 17.33
N PHE A 121 -2.62 17.29 17.23
CA PHE A 121 -1.80 17.20 16.02
C PHE A 121 -1.74 15.79 15.44
N SER A 122 -1.74 15.69 14.11
CA SER A 122 -1.39 14.46 13.40
C SER A 122 0.12 14.24 13.49
N SER A 123 0.53 12.98 13.66
CA SER A 123 1.94 12.60 13.62
C SER A 123 2.41 12.55 12.17
N VAL A 124 3.65 13.00 11.93
CA VAL A 124 4.30 12.93 10.62
C VAL A 124 5.13 11.67 10.54
N GLU A 125 4.91 10.91 9.48
CA GLU A 125 5.53 9.63 9.22
C GLU A 125 6.55 9.79 8.08
N THR A 126 7.70 9.14 8.21
CA THR A 126 8.71 9.04 7.15
C THR A 126 9.07 7.58 6.99
N LEU A 127 8.79 7.02 5.82
CA LEU A 127 8.91 5.60 5.56
C LEU A 127 9.80 5.41 4.33
N ASP A 128 10.75 4.49 4.38
CA ASP A 128 11.53 4.06 3.22
C ASP A 128 11.43 2.55 3.07
N TRP A 129 10.98 2.09 1.91
CA TRP A 129 10.88 0.67 1.58
C TRP A 129 11.97 0.25 0.61
N VAL A 130 12.75 -0.76 0.98
CA VAL A 130 13.81 -1.30 0.13
C VAL A 130 13.75 -2.82 0.10
N TRP A 131 14.39 -3.41 -0.91
CA TRP A 131 14.61 -4.85 -0.93
C TRP A 131 15.68 -5.27 0.08
N ASP A 132 15.39 -6.32 0.86
CA ASP A 132 16.38 -7.12 1.57
C ASP A 132 16.52 -8.47 0.87
N LEU A 133 17.62 -8.62 0.14
CA LEU A 133 17.95 -9.82 -0.64
C LEU A 133 19.12 -10.60 -0.04
N GLN A 134 19.70 -10.11 1.05
CA GLN A 134 20.98 -10.57 1.58
C GLN A 134 20.86 -11.18 2.97
N THR A 135 20.00 -10.62 3.84
CA THR A 135 19.91 -11.06 5.25
C THR A 135 19.47 -12.52 5.36
N ASN A 136 18.50 -12.91 4.53
CA ASN A 136 18.11 -14.31 4.35
C ASN A 136 17.85 -14.56 2.86
N PRO A 137 18.83 -15.12 2.11
CA PRO A 137 18.68 -15.37 0.68
C PRO A 137 17.56 -16.34 0.32
N GLN A 138 17.08 -17.18 1.22
CA GLN A 138 15.93 -18.06 0.94
C GLN A 138 14.59 -17.33 1.15
N GLN A 139 14.60 -16.19 1.84
CA GLN A 139 13.42 -15.45 2.26
C GLN A 139 13.59 -13.95 1.97
N PRO A 140 13.73 -13.54 0.69
CA PRO A 140 13.82 -12.12 0.35
C PRO A 140 12.59 -11.37 0.85
N ALA A 141 12.77 -10.10 1.17
CA ALA A 141 11.74 -9.28 1.78
C ALA A 141 11.76 -7.84 1.28
N LEU A 142 10.61 -7.18 1.38
CA LEU A 142 10.53 -5.74 1.40
C LEU A 142 10.70 -5.30 2.86
N VAL A 143 11.72 -4.49 3.15
CA VAL A 143 11.95 -3.95 4.50
C VAL A 143 11.64 -2.46 4.51
N MET A 144 11.01 -2.02 5.59
CA MET A 144 10.63 -0.63 5.82
C MET A 144 11.40 -0.08 7.01
N GLN A 145 11.99 1.11 6.84
CA GLN A 145 12.48 1.94 7.93
C GLN A 145 11.48 3.07 8.19
N ALA A 146 11.18 3.36 9.45
CA ALA A 146 10.13 4.30 9.86
C ALA A 146 10.56 5.22 11.01
N ASP A 147 11.62 6.00 10.81
CA ASP A 147 12.32 6.77 11.86
C ASP A 147 11.40 7.63 12.74
N LYS A 148 10.45 8.32 12.11
CA LYS A 148 9.54 9.26 12.79
C LYS A 148 8.22 8.64 13.22
N SER A 149 8.01 7.37 12.92
CA SER A 149 6.72 6.76 13.15
C SER A 149 6.35 6.68 14.63
N ARG A 150 5.06 6.85 14.89
CA ARG A 150 4.48 6.66 16.22
C ARG A 150 4.39 5.17 16.61
N TYR A 151 4.13 4.31 15.63
CA TYR A 151 3.69 2.94 15.89
C TYR A 151 4.84 1.94 15.83
N TYR A 152 5.72 2.12 14.87
CA TYR A 152 6.74 1.13 14.54
C TYR A 152 8.06 1.80 14.21
N GLU A 153 9.16 1.06 14.28
CA GLU A 153 10.47 1.53 13.84
C GLU A 153 10.84 0.87 12.52
N ASN A 154 10.55 -0.43 12.40
CA ASN A 154 10.92 -1.24 11.26
C ASN A 154 9.79 -2.19 10.86
N ALA A 155 9.73 -2.57 9.59
CA ALA A 155 8.95 -3.71 9.15
C ALA A 155 9.68 -4.58 8.13
N ARG A 156 9.28 -5.85 8.04
CA ARG A 156 9.78 -6.84 7.09
C ARG A 156 8.60 -7.62 6.51
N LEU A 157 8.34 -7.43 5.23
CA LEU A 157 7.27 -8.10 4.47
C LEU A 157 7.88 -9.14 3.54
N THR A 158 7.44 -10.39 3.68
CA THR A 158 7.88 -11.52 2.85
C THR A 158 6.71 -12.44 2.49
N TYR A 159 6.98 -13.50 1.74
CA TYR A 159 5.99 -14.50 1.34
C TYR A 159 6.38 -15.91 1.82
N LEU A 160 5.48 -16.56 2.54
CA LEU A 160 5.62 -17.92 3.05
C LEU A 160 5.05 -18.89 2.00
N ALA A 161 5.92 -19.51 1.21
CA ALA A 161 5.50 -20.36 0.09
C ALA A 161 4.76 -21.63 0.54
N ASP A 162 5.13 -22.16 1.71
CA ASP A 162 4.51 -23.32 2.35
C ASP A 162 3.08 -23.03 2.82
N LYS A 163 2.84 -21.83 3.36
CA LYS A 163 1.51 -21.38 3.82
C LYS A 163 0.71 -20.66 2.75
N GLN A 164 1.35 -20.29 1.65
CA GLN A 164 0.84 -19.40 0.60
C GLN A 164 0.36 -18.03 1.14
N LYS A 165 0.99 -17.51 2.19
CA LYS A 165 0.62 -16.25 2.85
C LYS A 165 1.74 -15.22 2.80
N TYR A 166 1.37 -13.95 2.80
CA TYR A 166 2.30 -12.87 3.12
C TYR A 166 2.50 -12.82 4.62
N GLN A 167 3.74 -12.57 5.04
CA GLN A 167 4.08 -12.34 6.44
C GLN A 167 4.71 -10.96 6.60
N LEU A 168 4.14 -10.15 7.49
CA LEU A 168 4.69 -8.86 7.89
C LEU A 168 5.16 -8.96 9.33
N THR A 169 6.46 -8.79 9.57
CA THR A 169 7.00 -8.59 10.92
C THR A 169 7.20 -7.10 11.14
N ILE A 170 6.64 -6.55 12.20
CA ILE A 170 6.83 -5.16 12.62
C ILE A 170 7.62 -5.16 13.93
N THR A 171 8.57 -4.24 14.06
CA THR A 171 9.28 -3.98 15.31
C THR A 171 9.00 -2.56 15.75
N ASN A 172 8.57 -2.36 17.00
CA ASN A 172 8.34 -1.04 17.57
C ASN A 172 9.65 -0.42 18.11
N LYS A 173 9.60 0.85 18.55
CA LYS A 173 10.76 1.56 19.12
C LYS A 173 11.29 1.00 20.43
N ALA A 174 10.51 0.17 21.13
CA ALA A 174 10.96 -0.57 22.31
C ALA A 174 11.64 -1.89 21.93
N GLY A 175 11.63 -2.28 20.65
CA GLY A 175 12.15 -3.55 20.16
C GLY A 175 11.15 -4.70 20.17
N ASP A 176 9.90 -4.47 20.62
CA ASP A 176 8.88 -5.51 20.61
C ASP A 176 8.49 -5.85 19.17
N LYS A 177 8.31 -7.15 18.92
CA LYS A 177 7.96 -7.67 17.60
C LYS A 177 6.51 -8.11 17.56
N GLN A 178 5.88 -7.84 16.43
CA GLN A 178 4.56 -8.34 16.08
C GLN A 178 4.66 -9.00 14.69
N VAL A 179 4.14 -10.21 14.56
CA VAL A 179 4.10 -10.95 13.30
C VAL A 179 2.67 -11.06 12.84
N TYR A 180 2.44 -10.67 11.60
CA TYR A 180 1.16 -10.73 10.93
C TYR A 180 1.25 -11.65 9.72
N GLU A 181 0.18 -12.38 9.44
CA GLU A 181 0.06 -13.20 8.23
C GLU A 181 -1.27 -12.90 7.51
N GLY A 182 -1.27 -13.00 6.18
CA GLY A 182 -2.49 -12.81 5.41
C GLY A 182 -2.31 -12.81 3.91
N GLU A 183 -3.28 -12.23 3.21
CA GLU A 183 -3.45 -12.33 1.77
C GLU A 183 -4.13 -11.09 1.19
N PHE A 184 -4.16 -11.01 -0.14
CA PHE A 184 -4.88 -9.95 -0.83
C PHE A 184 -6.39 -10.12 -0.59
N SER A 185 -6.98 -9.20 0.16
CA SER A 185 -8.44 -9.10 0.30
C SER A 185 -9.08 -8.39 -0.90
N VAL A 186 -8.30 -7.57 -1.61
CA VAL A 186 -8.60 -7.09 -2.95
C VAL A 186 -7.36 -7.39 -3.80
N PRO A 187 -7.49 -8.14 -4.91
CA PRO A 187 -6.36 -8.52 -5.74
C PRO A 187 -5.71 -7.30 -6.39
N VAL A 188 -4.54 -7.51 -6.98
CA VAL A 188 -3.81 -6.45 -7.66
C VAL A 188 -4.49 -6.16 -8.99
N GLU A 189 -4.96 -4.92 -9.14
CA GLU A 189 -5.59 -4.42 -10.35
C GLU A 189 -4.77 -3.28 -10.94
N LYS A 190 -4.85 -3.15 -12.27
CA LYS A 190 -4.30 -2.02 -13.01
C LYS A 190 -5.47 -1.19 -13.51
N VAL A 191 -5.59 0.03 -13.00
CA VAL A 191 -6.67 0.95 -13.36
C VAL A 191 -6.10 2.22 -13.99
N PRO A 192 -6.72 2.79 -15.03
CA PRO A 192 -6.33 4.10 -15.55
C PRO A 192 -6.38 5.16 -14.45
N GLY A 193 -5.44 6.11 -14.48
CA GLY A 193 -5.40 7.20 -13.53
C GLY A 193 -6.49 8.24 -13.81
N ASP A 194 -7.09 8.75 -12.74
CA ASP A 194 -8.10 9.81 -12.83
C ASP A 194 -7.52 11.10 -13.43
N ASP A 195 -6.24 11.40 -13.13
CA ASP A 195 -5.53 12.58 -13.61
C ASP A 195 -5.01 12.41 -15.06
N ASP A 196 -4.61 11.19 -15.43
CA ASP A 196 -4.13 10.83 -16.77
C ASP A 196 -4.47 9.37 -17.07
N PRO A 197 -5.41 9.09 -18.00
CA PRO A 197 -5.82 7.73 -18.32
C PRO A 197 -4.72 6.91 -19.01
N ASN A 198 -3.63 7.54 -19.46
CA ASN A 198 -2.44 6.87 -19.99
C ASN A 198 -1.41 6.51 -18.91
N VAL A 199 -1.78 6.68 -17.63
CA VAL A 199 -0.98 6.26 -16.48
C VAL A 199 -1.79 5.26 -15.66
N MET A 200 -1.40 3.99 -15.73
CA MET A 200 -2.00 2.86 -15.05
C MET A 200 -1.50 2.79 -13.62
N HIS A 201 -2.46 2.88 -12.72
CA HIS A 201 -2.26 2.73 -11.29
C HIS A 201 -2.43 1.28 -10.86
N SER A 202 -1.48 0.79 -10.06
CA SER A 202 -1.67 -0.42 -9.29
C SER A 202 -2.50 -0.14 -8.05
N THR A 203 -3.57 -0.90 -7.87
CA THR A 203 -4.42 -0.86 -6.67
C THR A 203 -4.53 -2.26 -6.08
N TYR A 204 -4.66 -2.37 -4.76
CA TYR A 204 -4.88 -3.63 -4.04
C TYR A 204 -5.20 -3.35 -2.57
N LYS A 205 -5.65 -4.39 -1.86
CA LYS A 205 -5.65 -4.42 -0.39
C LYS A 205 -5.01 -5.70 0.09
N LEU A 206 -3.90 -5.58 0.82
CA LEU A 206 -3.26 -6.70 1.51
C LEU A 206 -3.71 -6.66 2.97
N SER A 207 -4.48 -7.65 3.39
CA SER A 207 -5.02 -7.78 4.74
C SER A 207 -4.17 -8.76 5.54
N LEU A 208 -3.68 -8.34 6.69
CA LEU A 208 -2.71 -9.07 7.51
C LEU A 208 -3.22 -9.13 8.95
N ALA A 209 -3.49 -10.34 9.45
CA ALA A 209 -3.95 -10.58 10.81
C ALA A 209 -2.77 -10.94 11.72
N LEU A 210 -2.77 -10.43 12.95
CA LEU A 210 -1.75 -10.72 13.95
C LEU A 210 -1.77 -12.23 14.28
N VAL A 211 -0.59 -12.85 14.27
CA VAL A 211 -0.39 -14.25 14.66
C VAL A 211 0.56 -14.40 15.84
N ASP A 212 1.38 -13.39 16.12
CA ASP A 212 2.30 -13.36 17.25
C ASP A 212 2.52 -11.90 17.72
N PRO A 213 2.38 -11.58 19.03
CA PRO A 213 1.94 -12.47 20.09
C PRO A 213 0.48 -12.92 19.92
N PRO A 214 0.14 -14.17 20.31
CA PRO A 214 -1.25 -14.60 20.33
C PRO A 214 -2.06 -13.79 21.34
N ASP A 215 -3.38 -13.71 21.13
CA ASP A 215 -4.37 -13.05 22.00
C ASP A 215 -4.24 -11.53 22.17
N GLU A 216 -3.23 -10.89 21.57
CA GLU A 216 -3.13 -9.44 21.52
C GLU A 216 -4.26 -8.86 20.65
N LYS A 217 -4.95 -7.85 21.19
CA LYS A 217 -6.13 -7.25 20.58
C LYS A 217 -5.82 -5.89 19.97
N LYS A 218 -4.77 -5.21 20.42
CA LYS A 218 -4.34 -3.94 19.86
C LYS A 218 -3.59 -4.16 18.56
N HIS A 219 -3.95 -3.37 17.55
CA HIS A 219 -3.38 -3.50 16.20
C HIS A 219 -3.42 -4.96 15.72
N ALA A 220 -4.49 -5.68 16.01
CA ALA A 220 -4.67 -7.10 15.67
C ALA A 220 -4.81 -7.33 14.16
N GLN A 221 -5.07 -6.28 13.37
CA GLN A 221 -5.03 -6.35 11.92
C GLN A 221 -4.40 -5.09 11.31
N ILE A 222 -3.68 -5.31 10.22
CA ILE A 222 -3.09 -4.29 9.37
C ILE A 222 -3.63 -4.47 7.95
N ILE A 223 -4.01 -3.37 7.31
CA ILE A 223 -4.32 -3.37 5.88
C ILE A 223 -3.38 -2.40 5.17
N LEU A 224 -2.62 -2.91 4.20
CA LEU A 224 -1.92 -2.09 3.22
C LEU A 224 -2.85 -1.89 2.01
N ASN A 225 -3.44 -0.71 1.93
CA ASN A 225 -4.46 -0.36 0.95
C ASN A 225 -3.86 0.57 -0.11
N GLN A 226 -3.41 0.00 -1.22
CA GLN A 226 -2.83 0.75 -2.33
C GLN A 226 -3.94 1.37 -3.18
N GLN A 227 -3.99 2.70 -3.22
CA GLN A 227 -5.02 3.44 -3.94
C GLN A 227 -4.57 3.87 -5.33
N ASN A 228 -3.28 4.19 -5.48
CA ASN A 228 -2.63 4.44 -6.76
C ASN A 228 -1.11 4.40 -6.58
N ASN A 229 -0.33 4.53 -7.65
CA ASN A 229 1.14 4.42 -7.61
C ASN A 229 1.85 5.40 -6.64
N ASN A 230 1.18 6.50 -6.24
CA ASN A 230 1.70 7.55 -5.36
C ASN A 230 1.06 7.57 -3.96
N ARG A 231 0.14 6.65 -3.65
CA ARG A 231 -0.60 6.64 -2.40
C ARG A 231 -1.00 5.23 -1.98
N TYR A 232 -0.59 4.84 -0.78
CA TYR A 232 -1.21 3.76 -0.04
C TYR A 232 -1.62 4.22 1.34
N LEU A 233 -2.59 3.53 1.93
CA LEU A 233 -3.00 3.72 3.31
C LEU A 233 -2.45 2.57 4.14
N PHE A 234 -1.83 2.89 5.27
CA PHE A 234 -1.50 1.91 6.30
C PHE A 234 -2.60 2.00 7.36
N GLU A 235 -3.49 1.03 7.37
CA GLU A 235 -4.66 1.03 8.25
C GLU A 235 -4.42 0.08 9.43
N LEU A 236 -4.66 0.57 10.65
CA LEU A 236 -4.49 -0.16 11.90
C LEU A 236 -5.86 -0.47 12.50
N TYR A 237 -6.07 -1.71 12.91
CA TYR A 237 -7.34 -2.18 13.49
C TYR A 237 -7.11 -2.91 14.81
N ASP A 238 -7.93 -2.60 15.81
CA ASP A 238 -8.01 -3.37 17.05
C ASP A 238 -9.11 -4.43 16.94
N LEU A 239 -8.91 -5.58 17.59
CA LEU A 239 -9.95 -6.58 17.76
C LEU A 239 -10.85 -6.20 18.96
N ARG A 240 -12.15 -5.99 18.69
CA ARG A 240 -13.18 -5.66 19.69
C ARG A 240 -14.30 -6.68 19.64
N GLY A 241 -14.34 -7.55 20.64
CA GLY A 241 -15.14 -8.77 20.57
C GLY A 241 -14.69 -9.59 19.37
N ASP A 242 -15.62 -9.87 18.45
CA ASP A 242 -15.37 -10.64 17.24
C ASP A 242 -15.16 -9.77 15.98
N SER A 243 -15.04 -8.44 16.14
CA SER A 243 -14.97 -7.49 15.02
C SER A 243 -13.72 -6.61 15.06
N TYR A 244 -13.22 -6.25 13.89
CA TYR A 244 -12.12 -5.28 13.77
C TYR A 244 -12.65 -3.85 13.75
N ALA A 245 -12.10 -3.01 14.63
CA ALA A 245 -12.39 -1.60 14.69
C ALA A 245 -11.15 -0.80 14.28
N ARG A 246 -11.28 0.02 13.21
CA ARG A 246 -10.17 0.85 12.74
C ARG A 246 -9.78 1.88 13.80
N VAL A 247 -8.53 1.87 14.22
CA VAL A 247 -8.01 2.78 15.24
C VAL A 247 -7.20 3.93 14.68
N ASP A 248 -6.53 3.72 13.54
CA ASP A 248 -5.83 4.79 12.83
C ASP A 248 -5.66 4.43 11.35
N THR A 249 -5.28 5.45 10.59
CA THR A 249 -4.85 5.32 9.20
C THR A 249 -3.70 6.29 8.98
N ILE A 250 -2.57 5.77 8.55
CA ILE A 250 -1.48 6.58 8.03
C ILE A 250 -1.73 6.75 6.53
N THR A 251 -2.07 7.97 6.12
CA THR A 251 -2.20 8.29 4.70
C THR A 251 -0.82 8.63 4.17
N THR A 252 -0.31 7.87 3.20
CA THR A 252 1.04 8.11 2.64
C THR A 252 0.99 8.80 1.29
N ARG A 253 2.08 9.50 0.97
CA ARG A 253 2.39 10.06 -0.33
C ARG A 253 3.84 9.74 -0.65
N ARG A 254 4.08 9.30 -1.88
CA ARG A 254 5.45 9.07 -2.35
C ARG A 254 6.23 10.38 -2.37
N LYS A 255 7.50 10.34 -1.96
CA LYS A 255 8.45 11.43 -2.13
C LYS A 255 9.23 11.24 -3.43
N GLY A 256 9.36 12.31 -4.21
CA GLY A 256 10.07 12.26 -5.49
C GLY A 256 9.29 11.56 -6.61
N THR A 257 9.43 12.06 -7.83
CA THR A 257 8.59 11.68 -8.98
C THR A 257 9.39 10.88 -10.02
N SER A 258 9.15 9.56 -10.10
CA SER A 258 9.33 8.81 -11.37
C SER A 258 8.71 7.40 -11.37
N PHE A 259 8.51 6.76 -10.22
CA PHE A 259 7.91 5.40 -10.17
C PHE A 259 6.44 5.34 -10.61
N ALA A 260 5.72 6.46 -10.47
CA ALA A 260 4.28 6.48 -10.70
C ALA A 260 3.83 6.81 -12.13
N LYS A 261 4.78 7.05 -13.05
CA LYS A 261 4.49 7.58 -14.39
C LYS A 261 4.83 6.63 -15.55
N SER A 262 5.32 5.41 -15.31
CA SER A 262 5.74 4.52 -16.39
C SER A 262 4.84 3.29 -16.50
N ASP A 263 4.07 3.24 -17.57
CA ASP A 263 3.17 2.15 -17.96
C ASP A 263 3.74 1.17 -18.96
N SER A 264 4.87 1.49 -19.56
CA SER A 264 5.56 0.58 -20.46
C SER A 264 6.53 -0.29 -19.68
N ASP A 265 6.73 -1.51 -20.17
CA ASP A 265 7.90 -2.33 -19.93
C ASP A 265 9.08 -1.39 -19.71
N TYR A 266 9.68 -1.42 -18.51
CA TYR A 266 10.67 -0.42 -18.09
C TYR A 266 11.87 -0.33 -19.05
N GLY A 267 11.94 -1.24 -20.04
CA GLY A 267 12.80 -1.19 -21.20
C GLY A 267 14.23 -1.25 -20.72
N ASP A 268 15.01 -0.27 -21.15
CA ASP A 268 16.40 -0.13 -20.73
C ASP A 268 16.54 0.26 -19.25
N LYS A 269 15.49 0.83 -18.63
CA LYS A 269 15.45 1.14 -17.20
C LYS A 269 14.92 -0.01 -16.34
N THR A 270 14.78 -1.24 -16.87
CA THR A 270 14.37 -2.38 -16.04
C THR A 270 15.42 -2.69 -14.98
N CYS A 271 14.99 -2.88 -13.73
CA CYS A 271 15.86 -3.31 -12.65
C CYS A 271 16.41 -4.71 -12.93
N VAL A 272 17.74 -4.84 -12.96
CA VAL A 272 18.45 -6.10 -13.26
C VAL A 272 18.15 -7.23 -12.27
N ILE A 273 17.62 -6.91 -11.08
CA ILE A 273 17.35 -7.87 -10.01
C ILE A 273 15.87 -8.19 -9.88
N SER A 274 15.05 -7.17 -9.60
CA SER A 274 13.62 -7.35 -9.31
C SER A 274 12.73 -7.33 -10.56
N GLY A 275 13.23 -6.79 -11.68
CA GLY A 275 12.42 -6.51 -12.87
C GLY A 275 11.50 -5.29 -12.75
N GLY A 276 11.54 -4.55 -11.63
CA GLY A 276 10.82 -3.28 -11.44
C GLY A 276 11.43 -2.10 -12.18
N LEU A 277 10.87 -0.89 -12.05
CA LEU A 277 11.49 0.33 -12.59
C LEU A 277 12.80 0.60 -11.87
N GLY A 278 13.88 0.67 -12.64
CA GLY A 278 15.18 1.12 -12.18
C GLY A 278 15.26 2.64 -12.11
N THR A 279 15.75 3.14 -10.98
CA THR A 279 15.90 4.58 -10.71
C THR A 279 17.35 4.99 -10.51
N THR A 280 18.23 4.02 -10.24
CA THR A 280 19.66 4.25 -10.04
C THR A 280 20.44 3.43 -11.04
N GLN A 281 21.40 4.05 -11.72
CA GLN A 281 22.34 3.36 -12.61
C GLN A 281 23.50 2.75 -11.80
N VAL A 282 23.92 1.56 -12.18
CA VAL A 282 25.12 0.85 -11.70
C VAL A 282 25.95 0.42 -12.90
N ASN A 283 27.27 0.36 -12.76
CA ASN A 283 28.17 0.04 -13.86
C ASN A 283 29.00 -1.20 -13.51
N TYR A 284 29.13 -2.13 -14.47
CA TYR A 284 29.99 -3.30 -14.34
C TYR A 284 30.64 -3.63 -15.69
N GLN A 285 31.95 -3.83 -15.71
CA GLN A 285 32.72 -4.16 -16.93
C GLN A 285 32.43 -3.24 -18.14
N GLY A 286 32.28 -1.94 -17.90
CA GLY A 286 32.00 -0.95 -18.95
C GLY A 286 30.56 -0.95 -19.48
N LYS A 287 29.67 -1.79 -18.93
CA LYS A 287 28.23 -1.79 -19.22
C LYS A 287 27.45 -1.14 -18.08
N SER A 288 26.36 -0.48 -18.42
CA SER A 288 25.45 0.12 -17.45
C SER A 288 24.18 -0.71 -17.27
N PHE A 289 23.77 -0.84 -16.02
CA PHE A 289 22.55 -1.52 -15.60
C PHE A 289 21.75 -0.61 -14.66
N TRP A 290 20.48 -0.93 -14.44
CA TRP A 290 19.60 -0.18 -13.55
C TRP A 290 19.17 -1.02 -12.35
N VAL A 291 19.00 -0.36 -11.21
CA VAL A 291 18.47 -0.92 -9.97
C VAL A 291 17.38 -0.02 -9.37
N CYS A 292 16.38 -0.62 -8.71
CA CYS A 292 15.20 0.10 -8.22
C CYS A 292 15.38 0.73 -6.82
N CYS A 293 16.30 0.20 -6.01
CA CYS A 293 16.55 0.70 -4.64
C CYS A 293 17.96 0.39 -4.17
N SER A 294 18.34 0.94 -3.02
CA SER A 294 19.63 0.71 -2.35
C SER A 294 19.86 -0.77 -2.03
N GLY A 295 18.81 -1.52 -1.70
CA GLY A 295 18.86 -2.97 -1.50
C GLY A 295 19.31 -3.75 -2.74
N CYS A 296 18.74 -3.42 -3.90
CA CYS A 296 19.18 -4.02 -5.16
C CYS A 296 20.60 -3.58 -5.54
N ARG A 297 21.00 -2.34 -5.26
CA ARG A 297 22.39 -1.90 -5.47
C ARG A 297 23.37 -2.76 -4.67
N LYS A 298 23.12 -2.96 -3.37
CA LYS A 298 23.96 -3.80 -2.51
C LYS A 298 24.06 -5.25 -3.02
N ALA A 299 22.93 -5.82 -3.47
CA ALA A 299 22.92 -7.17 -4.02
C ALA A 299 23.67 -7.27 -5.36
N PHE A 300 23.55 -6.25 -6.23
CA PHE A 300 24.30 -6.17 -7.49
C PHE A 300 25.80 -6.04 -7.24
N ASP A 301 26.21 -5.15 -6.35
CA ASP A 301 27.63 -4.89 -6.05
C ASP A 301 28.32 -6.12 -5.43
N ALA A 302 27.56 -6.99 -4.75
CA ALA A 302 28.08 -8.23 -4.16
C ALA A 302 28.31 -9.35 -5.17
N ASP A 303 27.44 -9.49 -6.18
CA ASP A 303 27.53 -10.56 -7.20
C ASP A 303 26.93 -10.10 -8.54
N PRO A 304 27.62 -9.21 -9.27
CA PRO A 304 27.06 -8.59 -10.47
C PRO A 304 26.86 -9.60 -11.60
N GLU A 305 27.76 -10.58 -11.74
CA GLU A 305 27.73 -11.57 -12.82
C GLU A 305 26.49 -12.46 -12.73
N LYS A 306 26.13 -12.92 -11.52
CA LYS A 306 24.91 -13.69 -11.28
C LYS A 306 23.66 -12.92 -11.73
N TRP A 307 23.52 -11.67 -11.31
CA TRP A 307 22.33 -10.88 -11.62
C TRP A 307 22.24 -10.52 -13.10
N ILE A 308 23.37 -10.22 -13.75
CA ILE A 308 23.42 -9.95 -15.20
C ILE A 308 23.00 -11.19 -15.98
N ALA A 309 23.56 -12.36 -15.67
CA ALA A 309 23.22 -13.63 -16.33
C ALA A 309 21.73 -13.96 -16.19
N LYS A 310 21.18 -13.79 -14.98
CA LYS A 310 19.75 -14.01 -14.70
C LYS A 310 18.85 -13.05 -15.46
N HIS A 311 19.20 -11.77 -15.50
CA HIS A 311 18.45 -10.77 -16.24
C HIS A 311 18.44 -11.04 -17.74
N GLU A 312 19.59 -11.41 -18.32
CA GLU A 312 19.67 -11.80 -19.73
C GLU A 312 18.86 -13.07 -20.04
N ALA A 313 18.89 -14.06 -19.16
CA ALA A 313 18.08 -15.26 -19.28
C ALA A 313 16.57 -14.93 -19.24
N ASN A 314 16.15 -14.03 -18.35
CA ASN A 314 14.77 -13.59 -18.26
C ASN A 314 14.35 -12.81 -19.50
N LYS A 315 15.19 -11.89 -20.02
CA LYS A 315 14.92 -11.18 -21.28
C LYS A 315 14.73 -12.14 -22.46
N LYS A 316 15.58 -13.17 -22.58
CA LYS A 316 15.44 -14.19 -23.63
C LYS A 316 14.15 -14.99 -23.51
N LYS A 317 13.71 -15.32 -22.29
CA LYS A 317 12.43 -16.00 -22.06
C LYS A 317 11.24 -15.13 -22.50
N THR A 318 11.28 -13.84 -22.20
CA THR A 318 10.22 -12.90 -22.59
C THR A 318 10.20 -12.63 -24.09
N MET A 319 11.35 -12.61 -24.77
CA MET A 319 11.43 -12.42 -26.23
C MET A 319 11.00 -13.64 -27.05
N ASN A 320 11.00 -14.84 -26.46
CA ASN A 320 10.64 -16.09 -27.12
C ASN A 320 9.20 -16.55 -26.82
N GLN A 321 8.42 -15.73 -26.10
CA GLN A 321 7.00 -15.94 -25.80
C GLN A 321 6.14 -14.96 -26.61
#